data_AF-A0A0A9G5U6-F1
#
_entry.id   AF-A0A0A9G5U6-F1
#
_cell.length_a   1.000
_cell.length_b   1.000
_cell.length_c   1.000
_cell.angle_alpha   90.00
_cell.angle_beta   90.00
_cell.angle_gamma   90.00
#
_symmetry.space_group_name_H-M   'P 1'
#
loop_
_entity.id
_entity.type
_entity.pdbx_description
1 polymer ?
#
loop_
_entity_poly.entity_id
_entity_poly.type
_entity_poly.pdbx_seq_one_letter_code
_entity_poly.pdbx_strand_id
1 'polypeptide(L)' 'MTIMLTIVDDLVSVDSLIEDHLTVEPINEYVQSCDIVAFNKI' A
#
# COMPACT_ATOMS: atom_id res chain seq x y z
N MET A 1 -7.92 -4.35 8.86
CA MET A 1 -6.98 -5.45 8.53
C MET A 1 -5.58 -4.87 8.55
N THR A 2 -4.57 -5.61 9.00
CA THR A 2 -3.19 -5.12 9.04
C THR A 2 -2.29 -6.15 8.37
N ILE A 3 -1.51 -5.71 7.39
CA ILE A 3 -0.57 -6.55 6.64
C ILE A 3 0.81 -5.94 6.79
N MET A 4 1.82 -6.78 7.01
CA MET A 4 3.21 -6.36 6.93
C MET A 4 3.69 -6.57 5.50
N LEU A 5 4.20 -5.51 4.89
CA LEU A 5 4.75 -5.52 3.53
C LEU A 5 6.19 -4.99 3.59
N THR A 6 7.10 -5.62 2.86
CA THR A 6 8.44 -5.10 2.64
C THR A 6 8.53 -4.62 1.19
N ILE A 7 8.87 -3.35 1.00
CA ILE A 7 9.07 -2.75 -0.31
C ILE A 7 10.52 -2.33 -0.48
N VAL A 8 10.94 -2.18 -1.73
CA VAL A 8 12.24 -1.61 -2.06
C VAL A 8 12.03 -0.13 -2.35
N ASP A 9 12.45 0.73 -1.42
CA ASP A 9 12.25 2.20 -1.48
C ASP A 9 12.77 2.81 -2.79
N ASP A 10 13.83 2.27 -3.37
CA ASP A 10 14.43 2.77 -4.62
C ASP A 10 13.63 2.39 -5.88
N LEU A 11 12.71 1.43 -5.77
CA LEU A 11 11.97 0.88 -6.92
C LEU A 11 10.48 1.21 -6.88
N VAL A 12 9.88 1.31 -5.70
CA VAL A 12 8.43 1.48 -5.55
C VAL A 12 8.14 2.45 -4.41
N SER A 13 7.32 3.47 -4.68
CA SER A 13 6.77 4.33 -3.64
C SER A 13 5.56 3.66 -2.97
N VAL A 14 5.43 3.82 -1.65
CA VAL A 14 4.26 3.34 -0.91
C VAL A 14 2.98 3.98 -1.45
N ASP A 15 3.04 5.27 -1.77
CA ASP A 15 1.87 6.02 -2.26
C ASP A 15 1.39 5.45 -3.59
N SER A 16 2.30 5.21 -4.55
CA SER A 16 1.96 4.61 -5.85
C SER A 16 1.43 3.19 -5.69
N LEU A 17 1.96 2.39 -4.75
CA LEU A 17 1.43 1.06 -4.49
C LEU A 17 -0.02 1.13 -3.97
N ILE A 18 -0.32 2.09 -3.09
CA ILE A 18 -1.66 2.25 -2.56
C ILE A 18 -2.62 2.70 -3.67
N GLU A 19 -2.26 3.75 -4.40
CA GLU A 19 -3.12 4.34 -5.43
C GLU A 19 -3.32 3.40 -6.64
N ASP A 20 -2.24 2.85 -7.18
CA ASP A 20 -2.26 2.11 -8.44
C ASP A 20 -2.63 0.63 -8.27
N HIS A 21 -2.47 0.06 -7.06
CA HIS A 21 -2.73 -1.36 -6.82
C HIS A 21 -3.76 -1.65 -5.73
N LEU A 22 -3.88 -0.84 -4.68
CA LEU A 22 -4.79 -1.14 -3.55
C LEU A 22 -6.10 -0.37 -3.59
N THR A 23 -6.17 0.77 -4.30
CA THR A 23 -7.38 1.58 -4.43
C THR A 23 -7.91 1.66 -5.87
N VAL A 24 -7.33 0.88 -6.79
CA VAL A 24 -7.80 0.78 -8.18
C VAL A 24 -8.96 -0.20 -8.30
N GLU A 25 -9.80 -0.03 -9.32
CA GLU A 25 -10.84 -1.02 -9.66
C GLU A 25 -10.21 -2.35 -10.13
N PRO A 26 -10.73 -3.51 -9.70
CA PRO A 26 -11.93 -3.71 -8.87
C PRO A 26 -11.64 -3.78 -7.35
N ILE A 27 -10.38 -3.60 -6.93
CA ILE A 27 -9.95 -3.80 -5.54
C ILE A 27 -10.61 -2.76 -4.61
N ASN A 28 -10.89 -1.56 -5.12
CA ASN A 28 -11.61 -0.51 -4.41
C ASN A 28 -13.02 -0.92 -3.90
N GLU A 29 -13.63 -1.99 -4.42
CA GLU A 29 -14.88 -2.55 -3.90
C GLU A 29 -14.69 -3.20 -2.52
N TYR A 30 -13.49 -3.72 -2.24
CA TYR A 30 -13.14 -4.41 -1.00
C TYR A 30 -12.32 -3.52 -0.06
N VAL A 31 -11.55 -2.58 -0.63
CA VAL A 31 -10.61 -1.73 0.09
C VAL A 31 -10.97 -0.27 -0.16
N GLN A 32 -11.62 0.37 0.82
CA GLN A 32 -12.05 1.77 0.70
C GLN A 32 -10.94 2.77 1.00
N SER A 33 -9.99 2.40 1.86
CA SER A 33 -8.84 3.21 2.22
C SER A 33 -7.71 2.32 2.74
N CYS A 34 -6.47 2.77 2.54
CA CYS A 34 -5.27 2.15 3.07
C CYS A 34 -4.45 3.23 3.78
N ASP A 35 -4.01 2.93 5.00
CA ASP A 35 -3.17 3.82 5.81
C ASP A 35 -1.92 3.08 6.30
N ILE A 36 -0.82 3.83 6.44
CA ILE A 36 0.44 3.31 6.96
C ILE A 36 0.41 3.39 8.49
N VAL A 37 0.31 2.23 9.15
CA VAL A 37 0.27 2.16 10.62
C VAL A 37 1.66 2.34 11.24
N ALA A 38 2.69 1.78 10.61
CA ALA A 38 4.08 1.89 11.03
C ALA A 38 5.00 1.70 9.83
N PHE A 39 6.09 2.45 9.78
CA PHE A 39 7.10 2.35 8.74
C PHE A 39 8.47 2.24 9.40
N ASN A 40 9.17 1.12 9.14
CA ASN A 40 10.53 0.90 9.61
C ASN A 40 11.44 0.74 8.38
N LYS A 41 12.51 1.53 8.30
CA LYS A 41 13.58 1.29 7.34
C LYS A 41 14.51 0.22 7.89
N ILE A 42 14.82 -0.77 7.06
CA ILE A 42 15.71 -1.91 7.36
C ILE A 42 16.95 -1.84 6.49
#